data_AF-G5JNG9-F1
#
_entry.id   AF-G5JNG9-F1
#
_cell.length_a   1.000
_cell.length_b   1.000
_cell.length_c   1.000
_cell.angle_alpha   90.00
_cell.angle_beta   90.00
_cell.angle_gamma   90.00
#
_symmetry.space_group_name_H-M   'P 1'
#
loop_
_entity.id
_entity.type
_entity.pdbx_description
1 polymer ?
#
loop_
_entity_poly.entity_id
_entity_poly.type
_entity_poly.pdbx_seq_one_letter_code
_entity_poly.pdbx_strand_id
1 'polypeptide(L)' 'MLDNQLTLEVSPYFKLYDIVVPKTYFLRQLTELCDFSFIYNEL' A
#
# COMPACT_ATOMS: atom_id res chain seq x y z
N MET A 1 18.34 0.57 -6.48
CA MET A 1 17.60 0.18 -5.26
C MET A 1 18.27 0.90 -4.10
N LEU A 2 17.53 1.66 -3.30
CA LEU A 2 18.11 2.43 -2.19
C LEU A 2 18.66 1.48 -1.12
N ASP A 3 19.87 1.77 -0.64
CA ASP A 3 20.64 0.89 0.27
C ASP A 3 19.96 0.62 1.63
N ASN A 4 18.91 1.38 1.97
CA ASN A 4 18.13 1.26 3.21
C ASN A 4 16.63 1.04 2.96
N GLN A 5 16.23 0.52 1.80
CA GLN A 5 14.84 0.18 1.54
C GLN A 5 14.40 -0.91 2.52
N LEU A 6 13.60 -0.55 3.52
CA LEU A 6 12.92 -1.53 4.37
C LEU A 6 12.03 -2.38 3.48
N THR A 7 12.35 -3.67 3.35
CA THR A 7 11.49 -4.63 2.70
C THR A 7 10.27 -4.82 3.60
N LEU A 8 9.13 -4.30 3.16
CA LEU A 8 7.86 -4.56 3.83
C LEU A 8 7.57 -6.05 3.67
N GLU A 9 7.78 -6.85 4.72
CA GLU A 9 7.34 -8.26 4.73
C GLU A 9 5.82 -8.29 4.77
N VAL A 10 5.21 -8.23 3.60
CA VAL A 10 3.77 -8.37 3.46
C VAL A 10 3.40 -9.80 3.82
N SER A 11 2.50 -9.95 4.80
CA SER A 11 1.94 -11.25 5.17
C SER A 11 1.46 -12.01 3.91
N PRO A 12 1.63 -13.34 3.84
CA PRO A 12 1.13 -14.16 2.73
C PRO A 12 -0.38 -13.97 2.47
N TYR A 13 -1.09 -13.50 3.50
CA TYR A 13 -2.53 -13.29 3.50
C TYR A 13 -2.95 -11.86 3.19
N PHE A 14 -2.03 -10.97 2.80
CA PHE A 14 -2.37 -9.57 2.47
C PHE A 14 -3.51 -9.49 1.43
N LYS A 15 -3.56 -10.42 0.48
CA LYS A 15 -4.64 -10.50 -0.53
C LYS A 15 -6.03 -10.75 0.08
N LEU A 16 -6.12 -11.33 1.28
CA LEU A 16 -7.40 -11.49 1.99
C LEU A 16 -7.97 -10.14 2.41
N TYR A 17 -7.13 -9.16 2.71
CA TYR A 17 -7.58 -7.80 3.03
C TYR A 17 -8.44 -7.22 1.90
N ASP A 18 -8.01 -7.42 0.65
CA ASP A 18 -8.72 -6.91 -0.53
C ASP A 18 -10.09 -7.56 -0.75
N ILE A 19 -10.23 -8.82 -0.31
CA ILE A 19 -11.44 -9.64 -0.45
C ILE A 19 -12.42 -9.37 0.69
N VAL A 20 -11.92 -9.23 1.92
CA VAL A 20 -12.75 -9.16 3.13
C VAL A 20 -13.21 -7.73 3.43
N VAL A 21 -12.42 -6.72 3.07
CA VAL A 21 -12.69 -5.31 3.43
C VAL A 21 -13.16 -4.54 2.20
N PRO A 22 -14.47 -4.27 2.02
CA PRO A 22 -14.99 -3.42 0.95
C PRO A 22 -14.23 -2.10 0.73
N LYS A 23 -14.06 -1.71 -0.55
CA LYS A 23 -13.42 -0.44 -0.96
C LYS A 23 -14.18 0.81 -0.52
N THR A 24 -15.45 0.68 -0.14
CA THR A 24 -16.29 1.78 0.33
C THR A 24 -15.99 2.21 1.76
N TYR A 25 -15.19 1.44 2.49
CA TYR A 25 -14.79 1.83 3.83
C TYR A 25 -13.80 2.99 3.82
N PHE A 26 -14.12 4.00 4.62
CA PHE A 26 -13.38 5.25 4.73
C PHE A 26 -11.87 5.05 4.92
N LEU A 27 -11.45 4.12 5.79
CA LEU A 27 -10.03 3.83 6.04
C LEU A 27 -9.33 3.20 4.82
N ARG A 28 -10.03 2.38 4.03
CA ARG A 28 -9.48 1.78 2.81
C ARG A 28 -9.38 2.81 1.69
N GLN A 29 -10.33 3.75 1.63
CA GLN A 29 -10.24 4.90 0.72
C GLN A 29 -9.05 5.80 1.08
N LEU A 30 -8.77 6.03 2.37
CA LEU A 30 -7.59 6.78 2.80
C LEU A 30 -6.27 6.12 2.37
N THR A 31 -6.17 4.79 2.44
CA THR A 31 -4.97 4.07 1.95
C THR A 31 -4.79 4.16 0.43
N GLU A 32 -5.87 4.22 -0.35
CA GLU A 32 -5.80 4.44 -1.81
C GLU A 32 -5.44 5.90 -2.15
N LEU A 33 -5.81 6.86 -1.31
CA LEU A 33 -5.47 8.28 -1.47
C LEU A 33 -4.03 8.60 -1.06
N CYS A 34 -3.37 7.73 -0.28
CA CYS A 34 -1.96 7.84 0.09
C CYS A 34 -1.06 7.32 -1.06
N ASP A 35 -1.25 7.87 -2.25
CA ASP A 35 -0.46 7.51 -3.41
C ASP A 35 0.92 8.19 -3.36
N PHE A 36 1.94 7.41 -3.00
CA PHE A 36 3.34 7.85 -2.98
C PHE A 36 4.03 7.74 -4.34
N SER A 37 3.28 7.52 -5.44
CA SER A 37 3.83 7.50 -6.80
C SER A 37 4.63 8.76 -7.14
N PHE A 38 4.31 9.90 -6.51
CA PHE A 38 5.08 11.15 -6.64
C PHE A 38 6.57 10.97 -6.28
N ILE A 39 6.90 10.14 -5.30
CA ILE A 39 8.29 9.92 -4.86
C ILE A 39 9.12 9.22 -5.94
N TYR A 40 8.50 8.34 -6.73
CA TYR A 40 9.19 7.59 -7.79
C TYR A 40 9.31 8.38 -9.10
N ASN A 41 8.47 9.39 -9.32
CA ASN A 41 8.52 10.24 -10.51
C ASN A 41 9.61 11.33 -10.42
N GLU A 42 10.03 11.68 -9.21
CA GLU A 42 11.05 12.72 -8.93
C GLU A 42 12.45 12.13 -8.66
N LEU A 43 12.64 10.82 -8.86
CA LEU A 43 13.90 10.09 -8.68
C LEU A 43 14.70 9.94 -9.99
#